data_AF-A0A0M3ALL2-F1
#
_entry.id   AF-A0A0M3ALL2-F1
#
_cell.length_a   1.000
_cell.length_b   1.000
_cell.length_c   1.000
_cell.angle_alpha   90.00
_cell.angle_beta   90.00
_cell.angle_gamma   90.00
#
_symmetry.space_group_name_H-M   'P 1'
#
loop_
_entity.id
_entity.type
_entity.pdbx_description
1 polymer ?
#
loop_
_entity_poly.entity_id
_entity_poly.type
_entity_poly.pdbx_seq_one_letter_code
_entity_poly.pdbx_strand_id
1 'polypeptide(L)'
;MTRIMILAAPALMLILPGCIARTAANVVTLPVRAGGQVVDWSTTSQEESDRNYGRKMRKQEAREARERKKEEQRRRRECREAGYGNCG
;
A
#
# COMPACT_ATOMS: atom_id res chain seq x y z
N MET A 1 18.01 -28.49 -36.14
CA MET A 1 17.43 -28.14 -34.82
C MET A 1 18.27 -28.67 -33.64
N THR A 2 18.87 -29.85 -33.73
CA THR A 2 19.74 -30.45 -32.70
C THR A 2 20.99 -29.64 -32.34
N ARG A 3 21.59 -28.88 -33.27
CA ARG A 3 22.80 -28.06 -33.01
C ARG A 3 22.55 -26.87 -32.06
N ILE A 4 21.34 -26.32 -32.02
CA ILE A 4 20.97 -25.19 -31.14
C ILE A 4 20.84 -25.67 -29.68
N MET A 5 20.37 -26.91 -29.48
CA MET A 5 20.21 -27.48 -28.14
C MET A 5 21.55 -27.76 -27.44
N ILE A 6 22.61 -28.08 -28.20
CA ILE A 6 23.95 -28.36 -27.65
C ILE A 6 24.62 -27.08 -27.12
N LEU A 7 24.34 -25.92 -27.75
CA LEU A 7 24.86 -24.61 -27.31
C LEU A 7 24.04 -23.98 -26.17
N ALA A 8 22.77 -24.33 -26.02
CA ALA A 8 21.89 -23.82 -24.96
C ALA A 8 22.11 -24.51 -23.59
N ALA A 9 22.59 -25.75 -23.59
CA ALA A 9 22.83 -26.53 -22.37
C ALA A 9 23.86 -25.91 -21.39
N PRO A 10 25.06 -25.43 -21.83
CA PRO A 10 26.01 -24.80 -20.91
C PRO A 10 25.57 -23.43 -20.42
N ALA A 11 24.77 -22.70 -21.22
CA ALA A 11 24.20 -21.41 -20.80
C ALA A 11 23.21 -21.58 -19.65
N LEU A 12 22.42 -22.66 -19.65
CA LEU A 12 21.50 -22.97 -18.56
C LEU A 12 22.27 -23.26 -17.26
N MET A 13 23.36 -24.04 -17.32
CA MET A 13 24.21 -24.36 -16.15
C MET A 13 24.85 -23.13 -15.48
N LEU A 14 25.04 -22.02 -16.19
CA LEU A 14 25.55 -20.77 -15.60
C LEU A 14 24.47 -19.91 -14.93
N ILE A 15 23.19 -20.13 -15.26
CA ILE A 15 22.07 -19.38 -14.68
C ILE A 15 21.58 -20.03 -13.37
N LEU A 16 21.69 -21.36 -13.27
CA LEU A 16 21.39 -22.14 -12.06
C LEU A 16 22.12 -21.64 -10.79
N PRO A 17 23.45 -21.36 -10.79
CA PRO A 17 24.11 -20.80 -9.61
C PRO A 17 23.68 -19.36 -9.31
N GLY A 18 23.24 -18.58 -10.32
CA GLY A 18 22.68 -17.25 -10.11
C GLY A 18 21.37 -17.27 -9.31
N CYS A 19 20.53 -18.30 -9.52
CA CYS A 19 19.34 -18.52 -8.71
C CYS A 19 19.71 -18.92 -7.27
N ILE A 20 20.64 -19.86 -7.10
CA ILE A 20 21.06 -20.36 -5.79
C ILE A 20 21.72 -19.26 -4.97
N ALA A 21 22.61 -18.47 -5.58
CA ALA A 21 23.27 -17.33 -4.94
C ALA A 21 22.27 -16.27 -4.48
N ARG A 22 21.20 -16.01 -5.26
CA ARG A 22 20.16 -15.07 -4.88
C ARG A 22 19.30 -15.59 -3.73
N THR A 23 18.97 -16.88 -3.71
CA THR A 23 18.30 -17.51 -2.55
C THR A 23 19.18 -17.51 -1.31
N ALA A 24 20.47 -17.85 -1.42
CA ALA A 24 21.40 -17.83 -0.29
C ALA A 24 21.57 -16.40 0.26
N ALA A 25 21.74 -15.40 -0.61
CA ALA A 25 21.79 -14.00 -0.22
C ALA A 25 20.47 -13.54 0.44
N ASN A 26 19.32 -13.97 -0.07
CA ASN A 26 18.02 -13.67 0.54
C ASN A 26 17.84 -14.37 1.91
N VAL A 27 18.33 -15.59 2.10
CA VAL A 27 18.28 -16.33 3.37
C VAL A 27 19.20 -15.68 4.42
N VAL A 28 20.39 -15.23 4.03
CA VAL A 28 21.33 -14.54 4.93
C VAL A 28 20.84 -13.14 5.30
N THR A 29 20.18 -12.43 4.37
CA THR A 29 19.64 -11.09 4.62
C THR A 29 18.23 -11.09 5.23
N LEU A 30 17.51 -12.22 5.18
CA LEU A 30 16.20 -12.43 5.79
C LEU A 30 16.17 -12.09 7.28
N PRO A 31 17.07 -12.59 8.15
CA PRO A 31 17.06 -12.27 9.57
C PRO A 31 17.37 -10.80 9.86
N VAL A 32 18.25 -10.14 9.08
CA VAL A 32 18.52 -8.70 9.23
C VAL A 32 17.30 -7.87 8.86
N ARG A 33 16.59 -8.24 7.78
CA ARG A 33 15.36 -7.56 7.36
C ARG A 33 14.19 -7.82 8.30
N ALA A 34 14.03 -9.06 8.76
CA ALA A 34 12.99 -9.44 9.71
C ALA A 34 13.25 -8.79 11.08
N GLY A 35 14.49 -8.83 11.58
CA GLY A 35 14.90 -8.16 12.80
C GLY A 35 14.73 -6.64 12.71
N GLY A 36 15.11 -6.03 11.57
CA GLY A 36 14.89 -4.60 11.33
C GLY A 36 13.41 -4.21 11.36
N GLN A 37 12.52 -5.00 10.75
CA GLN A 37 11.07 -4.74 10.79
C GLN A 37 10.47 -4.94 12.19
N VAL A 38 10.94 -5.95 12.94
CA VAL A 38 10.52 -6.17 14.33
C VAL A 38 10.99 -5.04 15.23
N VAL A 39 12.24 -4.60 15.05
CA VAL A 39 12.81 -3.46 15.79
C VAL A 39 12.05 -2.19 15.48
N ASP A 40 11.76 -1.88 14.21
CA ASP A 40 11.03 -0.68 13.81
C ASP A 40 9.58 -0.67 14.33
N TRP A 41 8.94 -1.85 14.39
CA TRP A 41 7.63 -2.00 15.03
C TRP A 41 7.69 -1.86 16.56
N SER A 42 8.79 -2.30 17.18
CA SER A 42 9.01 -2.17 18.63
C SER A 42 9.55 -0.80 19.07
N THR A 43 10.20 -0.05 18.16
CA THR A 43 10.86 1.24 18.40
C THR A 43 9.97 2.42 18.01
N THR A 44 8.94 2.22 17.18
CA THR A 44 7.86 3.20 17.12
C THR A 44 7.06 3.09 18.42
N SER A 45 7.32 4.03 19.34
CA SER A 45 6.60 4.10 20.61
C SER A 45 5.09 4.12 20.32
N GLN A 46 4.32 3.28 21.01
CA GLN A 46 2.86 3.22 20.86
C GLN A 46 2.22 4.63 20.95
N GLU A 47 2.86 5.53 21.72
CA GLU A 47 2.46 6.92 21.89
C GLU A 47 2.47 7.75 20.58
N GLU A 48 3.36 7.47 19.63
CA GLU A 48 3.41 8.17 18.35
C GLU A 48 2.43 7.57 17.35
N SER A 49 2.26 6.24 17.37
CA SER A 49 1.22 5.55 16.61
C SER A 49 -0.18 6.03 17.01
N ASP A 50 -0.46 6.14 18.31
CA ASP A 50 -1.75 6.60 18.84
C ASP A 50 -2.04 8.06 18.49
N ARG A 51 -1.03 8.95 18.57
CA ARG A 51 -1.18 10.35 18.15
C ARG A 51 -1.48 10.46 16.65
N ASN A 52 -0.82 9.67 15.82
CA ASN A 52 -1.06 9.66 14.38
C ASN A 52 -2.43 9.06 14.05
N TYR A 53 -2.80 7.98 14.74
CA TYR A 53 -4.12 7.37 14.62
C TYR A 53 -5.24 8.35 14.98
N GLY A 54 -5.16 9.03 16.13
CA GLY A 54 -6.13 10.06 16.52
C GLY A 54 -6.19 11.23 15.53
N ARG A 55 -5.06 11.63 14.93
CA ARG A 55 -5.04 12.65 13.86
C ARG A 55 -5.71 12.15 12.58
N LYS A 56 -5.50 10.88 12.20
CA LYS A 56 -6.15 10.26 11.04
C LYS A 56 -7.65 10.16 11.23
N MET A 57 -8.12 9.72 12.40
CA MET A 57 -9.54 9.64 12.74
C MET A 57 -10.23 11.01 12.62
N ARG A 58 -9.67 12.06 13.24
CA ARG A 58 -10.23 13.42 13.12
C ARG A 58 -10.27 13.94 11.67
N LYS A 59 -9.26 13.63 10.87
CA LYS A 59 -9.24 13.99 9.44
C LYS A 59 -10.31 13.24 8.65
N GLN A 60 -10.50 11.97 8.94
CA GLN A 60 -11.52 11.14 8.30
C GLN A 60 -12.93 11.65 8.64
N GLU A 61 -13.24 11.85 9.92
CA GLU A 61 -14.53 12.41 10.36
C GLU A 61 -14.81 13.77 9.72
N ALA A 62 -13.81 14.66 9.67
CA ALA A 62 -13.94 15.96 9.04
C ALA A 62 -14.19 15.86 7.52
N ARG A 63 -13.58 14.87 6.85
CA ARG A 63 -13.78 14.62 5.43
C ARG A 63 -15.19 14.12 5.16
N GLU A 64 -15.64 13.11 5.90
CA GLU A 64 -16.99 12.55 5.79
C GLU A 64 -18.06 13.61 6.08
N ALA A 65 -17.86 14.45 7.11
CA ALA A 65 -18.77 15.54 7.42
C ALA A 65 -18.85 16.59 6.28
N ARG A 66 -17.72 16.88 5.61
CA ARG A 66 -17.69 17.77 4.45
C ARG A 66 -18.38 17.16 3.24
N GLU A 67 -18.18 15.87 3.00
CA GLU A 67 -18.82 15.15 1.90
C GLU A 67 -20.35 15.13 2.07
N ARG A 68 -20.84 14.78 3.26
CA ARG A 68 -22.28 14.86 3.58
C ARG A 68 -22.87 16.26 3.38
N LYS A 69 -22.17 17.30 3.85
CA LYS A 69 -22.61 18.69 3.64
C LYS A 69 -22.64 19.08 2.17
N LYS A 70 -21.66 18.65 1.38
CA LYS A 70 -21.61 18.92 -0.07
C LYS A 70 -22.75 18.23 -0.80
N GLU A 71 -23.04 16.98 -0.45
CA GLU A 71 -24.15 16.23 -1.02
C GLU A 71 -25.49 16.88 -0.70
N GLU A 72 -25.69 17.29 0.56
CA GLU A 72 -26.90 18.01 0.95
C GLU A 72 -27.03 19.34 0.19
N GLN A 73 -25.95 20.12 0.09
CA GLN A 73 -25.95 21.35 -0.70
C GLN A 73 -26.25 21.10 -2.17
N ARG A 74 -25.70 20.03 -2.75
CA ARG A 74 -25.95 19.64 -4.14
C ARG A 74 -27.43 19.27 -4.32
N ARG A 75 -27.99 18.44 -3.45
CA ARG A 75 -29.43 18.09 -3.44
C ARG A 75 -30.30 19.35 -3.38
N ARG A 76 -29.97 20.30 -2.51
CA ARG A 76 -30.69 21.58 -2.38
C ARG A 76 -30.59 22.45 -3.64
N ARG A 77 -29.42 22.47 -4.29
CA ARG A 77 -29.21 23.20 -5.56
C ARG A 77 -30.02 22.58 -6.69
N GLU A 78 -29.93 21.27 -6.87
CA GLU A 78 -30.69 20.52 -7.89
C GLU A 78 -32.20 20.72 -7.67
N CYS A 79 -32.68 20.67 -6.43
CA CYS A 79 -34.08 20.95 -6.09
C CYS A 79 -34.52 22.37 -6.48
N ARG A 80 -33.65 23.37 -6.25
CA ARG A 80 -33.92 24.77 -6.60
C ARG A 80 -33.90 24.99 -8.11
N GLU A 81 -32.96 24.36 -8.82
CA GLU A 81 -32.88 24.39 -10.29
C GLU A 81 -34.10 23.73 -10.94
N ALA A 82 -34.62 22.65 -10.33
CA ALA A 82 -35.85 21.99 -10.77
C ALA A 82 -37.14 22.76 -10.43
N GLY A 83 -37.05 23.91 -9.75
CA GLY A 83 -38.20 24.79 -9.47
C GLY A 83 -39.12 24.31 -8.36
N TYR A 84 -38.70 23.37 -7.52
CA TYR A 84 -39.50 22.94 -6.37
C TYR A 84 -39.51 24.01 -5.28
N GLY A 85 -40.71 24.34 -4.76
CA GLY A 85 -40.89 25.35 -3.71
C GLY A 85 -40.42 24.94 -2.32
N ASN A 86 -40.12 23.65 -2.10
CA ASN A 86 -39.67 23.14 -0.81
C ASN A 86 -38.38 22.32 -0.97
N CYS A 87 -37.23 22.94 -0.68
CA CYS A 87 -35.90 22.35 -0.80
C CYS A 87 -35.18 22.23 0.55
N GLY A 88 -35.93 22.07 1.65
CA GLY A 88 -35.42 21.82 3.00
C GLY A 88 -35.72 20.41 3.45
#